data_AF-A0A351GPR2-F1
#
_entry.id   AF-A0A351GPR2-F1
#
_cell.length_a   1.000
_cell.length_b   1.000
_cell.length_c   1.000
_cell.angle_alpha   90.00
_cell.angle_beta   90.00
_cell.angle_gamma   90.00
#
_symmetry.space_group_name_H-M   'P 1'
#
loop_
_entity.id
_entity.type
_entity.pdbx_description
1 polymer ?
#
loop_
_entity_poly.entity_id
_entity_poly.type
_entity_poly.pdbx_seq_one_letter_code
_entity_poly.pdbx_strand_id
1 'polypeptide(L)' 'IIMSPDIVLADEPTGNVDWEMSERLLRLLLELNRMGKTVVIASHDLSLIRSAKSQVQARVLRIANKRLQLAGANL' A
#
# COMPACT_ATOMS: atom_id res chain seq x y z
N ILE A 1 -9.57 -14.23 -17.31
CA ILE A 1 -9.26 -12.95 -17.99
C ILE A 1 -8.71 -12.01 -16.93
N ILE A 2 -7.44 -11.62 -17.03
CA ILE A 2 -6.90 -10.53 -16.21
C ILE A 2 -7.42 -9.24 -16.86
N MET A 3 -8.58 -8.77 -16.42
CA MET A 3 -9.11 -7.47 -16.81
C MET A 3 -8.11 -6.42 -16.31
N SER A 4 -7.67 -5.48 -17.15
CA SER A 4 -6.80 -4.36 -16.74
C SER A 4 -7.56 -3.50 -15.72
N PRO A 5 -7.45 -3.76 -14.40
CA PRO A 5 -8.42 -3.26 -13.45
C PRO A 5 -8.10 -1.81 -13.14
N ASP A 6 -9.12 -0.96 -12.97
CA ASP A 6 -8.90 0.44 -12.60
C ASP A 6 -8.52 0.61 -11.13
N ILE A 7 -8.86 -0.38 -10.30
CA ILE A 7 -8.59 -0.40 -8.87
C ILE A 7 -8.01 -1.76 -8.48
N VAL A 8 -6.91 -1.72 -7.72
CA VAL A 8 -6.28 -2.88 -7.08
C VAL A 8 -6.42 -2.72 -5.57
N LEU A 9 -7.07 -3.69 -4.92
CA LEU A 9 -7.18 -3.78 -3.47
C LEU A 9 -6.26 -4.90 -2.97
N ALA A 10 -5.35 -4.57 -2.08
CA ALA A 10 -4.41 -5.51 -1.48
C ALA A 10 -4.57 -5.50 0.04
N ASP A 11 -5.08 -6.59 0.60
CA ASP A 11 -5.25 -6.77 2.04
C ASP A 11 -4.11 -7.61 2.60
N GLU A 12 -3.29 -7.00 3.47
CA GLU A 12 -2.07 -7.57 4.04
C GLU A 12 -1.19 -8.31 3.00
N PRO A 13 -0.82 -7.65 1.87
CA PRO A 13 -0.14 -8.32 0.76
C PRO A 13 1.23 -8.91 1.13
N THR A 14 1.84 -8.41 2.21
CA THR A 14 3.15 -8.82 2.70
C THR A 14 3.07 -9.75 3.92
N GLY A 15 1.87 -10.04 4.43
CA GLY A 15 1.69 -10.98 5.53
C GLY A 15 2.10 -12.37 5.06
N ASN A 16 3.18 -12.92 5.64
CA ASN A 16 3.79 -14.24 5.34
C ASN A 16 4.89 -14.28 4.25
N VAL A 17 5.40 -13.14 3.79
CA VAL A 17 6.59 -13.10 2.92
C VAL A 17 7.77 -12.43 3.61
N ASP A 18 8.98 -12.78 3.22
CA ASP A 18 10.18 -12.12 3.73
C ASP A 18 10.26 -10.65 3.28
N TRP A 19 11.22 -9.92 3.87
CA TRP A 19 11.39 -8.49 3.60
C TRP A 19 11.72 -8.19 2.12
N GLU A 20 12.56 -9.00 1.47
CA GLU A 20 12.94 -8.76 0.07
C GLU A 20 11.73 -8.95 -0.86
N MET A 21 10.96 -10.00 -0.62
CA MET A 21 9.74 -10.29 -1.37
C MET A 21 8.66 -9.25 -1.12
N SER A 22 8.53 -8.75 0.10
CA SER A 22 7.64 -7.64 0.46
C SER A 22 7.96 -6.37 -0.35
N GLU A 23 9.25 -6.04 -0.45
CA GLU A 23 9.70 -4.88 -1.21
C GLU A 23 9.43 -5.04 -2.71
N ARG A 24 9.68 -6.23 -3.27
CA ARG A 24 9.36 -6.53 -4.68
C ARG A 24 7.86 -6.41 -4.95
N LEU A 25 7.02 -6.95 -4.07
CA LEU A 25 5.57 -6.87 -4.22
C LEU A 25 5.08 -5.42 -4.14
N LEU A 26 5.61 -4.64 -3.20
CA LEU A 26 5.30 -3.22 -3.10
C LEU A 26 5.69 -2.49 -4.39
N ARG A 27 6.88 -2.75 -4.96
CA ARG A 27 7.31 -2.15 -6.23
C ARG A 27 6.33 -2.44 -7.37
N LEU A 28 5.84 -3.68 -7.50
CA LEU A 28 4.83 -4.04 -8.50
C LEU A 28 3.53 -3.24 -8.32
N LEU A 29 3.05 -3.11 -7.08
CA LEU A 29 1.86 -2.31 -6.76
C LEU A 29 2.08 -0.82 -7.10
N LEU A 30 3.27 -0.29 -6.83
CA LEU A 30 3.63 1.09 -7.19
C LEU A 30 3.71 1.31 -8.69
N GLU A 31 4.21 0.34 -9.45
CA GLU A 31 4.24 0.40 -10.92
C GLU A 31 2.82 0.43 -11.51
N LEU A 32 1.90 -0.38 -10.98
CA LEU A 32 0.48 -0.32 -11.37
C LEU A 32 -0.11 1.07 -11.09
N ASN A 33 0.24 1.67 -9.96
CA ASN A 33 -0.18 3.04 -9.66
C ASN A 33 0.39 4.06 -10.66
N ARG A 34 1.67 3.94 -11.04
CA ARG A 34 2.29 4.78 -12.07
C ARG A 34 1.69 4.59 -13.46
N MET A 35 1.14 3.42 -13.75
CA MET A 35 0.39 3.13 -14.98
C MET A 35 -1.04 3.72 -14.96
N GLY A 36 -1.40 4.50 -13.94
CA GLY A 36 -2.70 5.16 -13.81
C GLY A 36 -3.75 4.34 -13.09
N LYS A 37 -3.40 3.21 -12.49
CA LYS A 37 -4.33 2.42 -11.68
C LYS A 37 -4.42 2.97 -10.26
N THR A 38 -5.60 2.87 -9.65
CA THR A 38 -5.75 3.16 -8.23
C THR A 38 -5.32 1.94 -7.42
N VAL A 39 -4.47 2.13 -6.41
CA VAL A 39 -4.01 1.04 -5.55
C VAL A 39 -4.33 1.39 -4.10
N VAL A 40 -5.00 0.48 -3.40
CA VAL A 40 -5.30 0.60 -1.97
C VAL A 40 -4.70 -0.60 -1.26
N ILE A 41 -3.83 -0.32 -0.29
CA ILE A 41 -3.15 -1.33 0.51
C ILE A 41 -3.63 -1.20 1.95
N ALA A 42 -4.12 -2.29 2.52
CA ALA A 42 -4.34 -2.42 3.96
C ALA A 42 -3.14 -3.16 4.56
N SER A 43 -2.49 -2.55 5.54
CA SER A 43 -1.40 -3.21 6.28
C SER A 43 -1.28 -2.64 7.69
N HIS A 44 -0.90 -3.50 8.64
CA HIS A 44 -0.45 -3.12 9.97
C HIS A 44 1.06 -2.82 10.05
N ASP A 45 1.82 -3.04 8.97
CA ASP A 45 3.28 -2.83 8.94
C ASP A 45 3.64 -1.37 8.62
N LEU A 46 4.08 -0.65 9.65
CA LEU A 46 4.51 0.75 9.52
C LEU A 46 5.80 0.92 8.70
N SER A 47 6.67 -0.08 8.66
CA SER A 47 7.91 -0.04 7.89
C SER A 47 7.63 -0.06 6.39
N LEU A 48 6.68 -0.91 5.97
CA LEU A 48 6.18 -0.96 4.60
C LEU A 48 5.51 0.36 4.20
N ILE A 49 4.66 0.92 5.06
CA ILE A 49 3.97 2.20 4.80
C ILE A 49 5.00 3.33 4.60
N ARG A 50 6.04 3.40 5.43
CA ARG A 50 7.13 4.39 5.27
C ARG A 50 7.91 4.19 3.97
N SER A 51 8.22 2.95 3.62
CA SER A 51 8.90 2.61 2.37
C SER A 51 8.07 3.00 1.14
N ALA A 52 6.74 2.83 1.19
CA ALA A 52 5.85 3.27 0.13
C ALA A 52 5.82 4.81 0.01
N LYS A 53 5.71 5.53 1.14
CA LYS A 53 5.70 7.00 1.18
C LYS A 53 6.98 7.64 0.64
N SER A 54 8.14 6.97 0.75
CA SER A 54 9.39 7.51 0.21
C SER A 54 9.48 7.39 -1.32
N GLN A 55 8.70 6.48 -1.93
CA GLN A 55 8.74 6.18 -3.36
C GLN A 55 7.62 6.85 -4.15
N VAL A 56 6.47 7.11 -3.50
CA VAL A 56 5.30 7.76 -4.11
C VAL A 56 4.57 8.66 -3.11
N GLN A 57 3.83 9.65 -3.62
CA GLN A 57 2.89 10.39 -2.81
C GLN A 57 1.67 9.51 -2.48
N ALA A 58 1.72 8.83 -1.34
CA ALA A 58 0.61 8.03 -0.83
C ALA A 58 -0.17 8.78 0.25
N ARG A 59 -1.50 8.73 0.18
CA ARG A 59 -2.37 9.10 1.31
C ARG A 59 -2.42 7.93 2.28
N VAL A 60 -2.08 8.18 3.54
CA VAL A 60 -2.17 7.17 4.59
C VAL A 60 -3.37 7.45 5.47
N LEU A 61 -4.20 6.42 5.65
CA LEU A 61 -5.36 6.44 6.51
C LEU A 61 -5.11 5.46 7.65
N ARG A 62 -5.46 5.86 8.87
CA ARG A 62 -5.39 5.01 10.06
C ARG A 62 -6.81 4.69 10.51
N ILE A 63 -7.07 3.42 10.78
CA ILE A 63 -8.29 2.97 11.44
C ILE A 63 -7.98 2.79 12.92
N ALA A 64 -8.65 3.54 13.79
CA ALA A 64 -8.53 3.42 15.24
C ALA A 64 -9.89 3.71 15.88
N ASN A 65 -10.25 2.99 16.95
CA ASN A 65 -11.53 3.17 17.64
C ASN A 65 -12.75 3.11 16.69
N LYS A 66 -12.71 2.19 15.71
CA LYS A 66 -13.73 2.06 14.64
C LYS A 66 -13.93 3.31 13.79
N ARG A 67 -12.97 4.24 13.78
CA ARG A 67 -12.98 5.46 12.97
C ARG A 67 -11.80 5.49 12.02
N LEU A 68 -12.05 5.94 10.80
CA LEU A 68 -11.04 6.23 9.79
C LEU A 68 -10.58 7.68 9.96
N GLN A 69 -9.26 7.90 10.01
CA GLN A 69 -8.66 9.21 10.14
C GLN A 69 -7.45 9.33 9.23
N LEU A 70 -7.17 10.55 8.75
CA LEU A 70 -5.91 10.82 8.08
C LEU A 70 -4.76 10.55 9.07
N ALA A 71 -3.80 9.75 8.63
CA ALA A 71 -2.59 9.59 9.39
C ALA A 71 -1.73 10.84 9.17
N GLY A 72 -1.39 11.54 10.25
CA GLY A 72 -0.63 12.78 10.19
C GLY A 72 0.76 12.60 9.59
N ALA A 73 1.50 13.70 9.47
CA ALA A 73 2.84 13.71 8.88
C ALA A 73 3.86 12.79 9.60
N ASN A 74 3.61 12.44 10.87
CA ASN A 74 4.51 11.68 11.74
C ASN A 74 4.46 10.15 11.53
N LEU A 75 4.16 9.69 10.32
CA LEU A 75 4.33 8.29 9.90
C LEU A 75 5.57 8.11 9.05
#